data_AF-A0A2P8AM28-F1
#
_entry.id   AF-A0A2P8AM28-F1
#
_cell.length_a   1.000
_cell.length_b   1.000
_cell.length_c   1.000
_cell.angle_alpha   90.00
_cell.angle_beta   90.00
_cell.angle_gamma   90.00
#
_symmetry.space_group_name_H-M   'P 1'
#
loop_
_entity.id
_entity.type
_entity.pdbx_description
1 polymer ?
#
loop_
_entity_poly.entity_id
_entity_poly.type
_entity_poly.pdbx_seq_one_letter_code
_entity_poly.pdbx_strand_id
1 'polypeptide(L)' 'MDERWWAPAEARRRARFQVCLADGAALLLAVEGGQWLVEAIYD' A
#
# COMPACT_ATOMS: atom_id res chain seq x y z
N MET A 1 -12.01 4.02 -16.53
CA MET A 1 -11.75 4.58 -15.20
C MET A 1 -12.93 4.24 -14.32
N ASP A 2 -12.89 3.08 -13.70
CA ASP A 2 -13.82 2.69 -12.62
C ASP A 2 -13.10 1.59 -11.84
N GLU A 3 -12.12 1.99 -11.02
CA GLU A 3 -11.41 1.04 -10.18
C GLU A 3 -12.28 0.77 -8.96
N ARG A 4 -13.11 -0.26 -9.08
CA ARG A 4 -14.17 -0.60 -8.15
C ARG A 4 -13.60 -1.47 -7.02
N TRP A 5 -12.67 -0.89 -6.25
CA TRP A 5 -11.94 -1.56 -5.15
C TRP A 5 -12.82 -2.16 -4.04
N TRP A 6 -14.12 -1.82 -4.02
CA TRP A 6 -15.11 -2.33 -3.08
C TRP A 6 -15.86 -3.56 -3.58
N ALA A 7 -15.72 -3.94 -4.86
CA ALA A 7 -16.37 -5.13 -5.40
C ALA A 7 -15.75 -6.38 -4.76
N PRO A 8 -16.54 -7.28 -4.15
CA PRO A 8 -16.02 -8.43 -3.42
C PRO A 8 -15.22 -9.42 -4.29
N ALA A 9 -15.44 -9.43 -5.61
CA ALA A 9 -14.66 -10.21 -6.57
C ALA A 9 -13.26 -9.60 -6.86
N GLU A 10 -13.10 -8.29 -6.68
CA GLU A 10 -11.85 -7.54 -6.81
C GLU A 10 -11.27 -7.14 -5.44
N ALA A 11 -11.86 -7.63 -4.34
CA ALA A 11 -11.41 -7.39 -2.98
C ALA A 11 -10.08 -8.12 -2.72
N ARG A 12 -9.00 -7.52 -3.20
CA ARG A 12 -7.65 -7.96 -2.94
C ARG A 12 -7.28 -7.58 -1.51
N ARG A 13 -6.94 -8.57 -0.68
CA ARG A 13 -6.49 -8.35 0.70
C ARG A 13 -5.11 -7.70 0.70
N ARG A 14 -5.10 -6.38 0.51
CA ARG A 14 -3.94 -5.50 0.53
C ARG A 14 -3.87 -4.81 1.90
N ALA A 15 -2.86 -5.16 2.69
CA ALA A 15 -2.55 -4.40 3.91
C ALA A 15 -1.69 -3.19 3.53
N ARG A 16 -1.97 -2.01 4.08
CA ARG A 16 -1.17 -0.80 3.84
C ARG A 16 -0.52 -0.35 5.14
N PHE A 17 0.74 0.04 5.06
CA PHE A 17 1.56 0.49 6.18
C PHE A 17 2.19 1.83 5.83
N GLN A 18 2.05 2.80 6.71
CA GLN A 18 2.82 4.03 6.64
C GLN A 18 3.98 3.92 7.65
N VAL A 19 5.21 3.99 7.16
CA VAL A 19 6.43 3.84 7.95
C VAL A 19 7.22 5.13 7.89
N CYS A 20 7.50 5.74 9.04
CA CYS A 20 8.45 6.84 9.13
C CYS A 20 9.85 6.27 9.34
N LEU A 21 10.79 6.71 8.51
CA LEU A 21 12.20 6.39 8.61
C LEU A 21 12.91 7.39 9.54
N ALA A 22 14.07 6.99 10.05
CA ALA A 22 14.84 7.79 10.99
C ALA A 22 15.47 9.04 10.34
N ASP A 23 15.58 9.07 9.01
CA ASP A 23 16.06 10.20 8.21
C ASP A 23 14.98 11.24 7.91
N GLY A 24 13.73 10.99 8.32
CA GLY A 24 12.59 11.90 8.15
C GLY A 24 11.63 11.50 7.03
N ALA A 25 12.07 10.63 6.12
CA ALA A 25 11.23 10.15 5.03
C ALA A 25 10.08 9.27 5.54
N ALA A 26 8.95 9.28 4.83
CA ALA A 26 7.82 8.39 5.07
C ALA A 26 7.53 7.51 3.86
N LEU A 27 7.49 6.20 4.07
CA LEU A 27 7.15 5.20 3.06
C LEU A 27 5.71 4.76 3.22
N LEU A 28 4.96 4.74 2.12
CA LEU A 28 3.69 4.02 2.03
C LEU A 28 3.95 2.65 1.40
N LEU A 29 3.81 1.61 2.20
CA LEU A 29 4.00 0.22 1.80
C LEU A 29 2.67 -0.50 1.66
N ALA A 30 2.58 -1.42 0.72
CA ALA A 30 1.46 -2.35 0.57
C ALA A 30 1.96 -3.79 0.64
N VAL A 31 1.20 -4.66 1.30
CA VAL A 31 1.43 -6.11 1.30
C VAL A 31 0.26 -6.81 0.66
N GLU A 32 0.55 -7.59 -0.37
CA GLU A 32 -0.43 -8.32 -1.14
C GLU A 32 0.12 -9.70 -1.49
N GLY A 33 -0.59 -10.78 -1.10
CA GLY A 33 -0.12 -12.15 -1.37
C GLY A 33 1.24 -12.49 -0.75
N GLY A 34 1.64 -11.80 0.32
CA GLY A 34 2.96 -11.96 0.95
C GLY A 34 4.10 -11.18 0.29
N GLN A 35 3.82 -10.41 -0.76
CA GLN A 35 4.78 -9.54 -1.42
C GLN A 35 4.64 -8.10 -0.91
N TRP A 36 5.77 -7.44 -0.70
CA TRP A 36 5.83 -6.04 -0.31
C TRP A 36 5.99 -5.15 -1.55
N LEU A 37 5.21 -4.08 -1.61
CA LEU A 37 5.26 -3.05 -2.65
C LEU A 37 5.43 -1.68 -2.00
N VAL A 38 6.21 -0.80 -2.63
CA VAL A 38 6.30 0.62 -2.25
C VAL A 38 5.32 1.39 -3.14
N GLU A 39 4.30 1.98 -2.52
CA GLU A 39 3.26 2.74 -3.24
C GLU A 39 3.64 4.23 -3.33
N ALA A 40 4.31 4.77 -2.30
CA ALA A 40 4.78 6.15 -2.30
C ALA A 40 5.96 6.34 -1.34
N ILE A 41 6.76 7.37 -1.60
CA ILE A 41 7.83 7.86 -0.74
C ILE A 41 7.60 9.36 -0.56
N TYR A 42 7.64 9.81 0.68
CA TYR A 42 7.57 11.21 1.07
C TYR A 42 8.88 11.57 1.77
N ASP A 43 9.41 12.75 1.51
CA ASP A 43 10.55 13.38 2.19
C ASP A 43 10.03 14.43 3.18
#